data_AF-A0A7R9L5Z2-F1
#
_entry.id   AF-A0A7R9L5Z2-F1
#
_cell.length_a   1.000
_cell.length_b   1.000
_cell.length_c   1.000
_cell.angle_alpha   90.00
_cell.angle_beta   90.00
_cell.angle_gamma   90.00
#
_symmetry.space_group_name_H-M   'P 1'
#
loop_
_entity.id
_entity.type
_entity.pdbx_description
1 polymer ?
#
loop_
_entity_poly.entity_id
_entity_poly.type
_entity_poly.pdbx_seq_one_letter_code
_entity_poly.pdbx_strand_id
1 'polypeptide(L)'
;MPVLVLEQNENDLLEFETKIDKLLLIVKLCSIMVEIGKSFIKAKSNFINGIWDLLVYFKDDPLIISSLNRIVHTLTELLKYDTILIDQANRAVGKNMSTFLRDDIHKAKDTKRHFDKMSDEYDSMLNRHSQIPRNKANECEEVSNLLTATRSCFQHLTLDYVTQLSVLKNKKRHEVLDSVKSN
;
A
#
# COMPACT_ATOMS: atom_id res chain seq x y z
N MET A 1 11.28 7.17 -32.29
CA MET A 1 11.16 5.91 -31.50
C MET A 1 11.46 6.10 -30.00
N PRO A 2 12.51 6.83 -29.55
CA PRO A 2 12.80 6.99 -28.12
C PRO A 2 11.76 7.81 -27.33
N VAL A 3 11.19 8.85 -27.96
CA VAL A 3 10.21 9.75 -27.33
C VAL A 3 8.89 9.03 -27.01
N LEU A 4 8.40 8.19 -27.92
CA LEU A 4 7.18 7.40 -27.71
C LEU A 4 7.32 6.38 -26.56
N VAL A 5 8.51 5.81 -26.36
CA VAL A 5 8.75 4.86 -25.27
C VAL A 5 8.77 5.58 -23.92
N LEU A 6 9.28 6.81 -23.86
CA LEU A 6 9.28 7.64 -22.66
C LEU A 6 7.86 8.11 -22.30
N GLU A 7 7.11 8.67 -23.26
CA GLU A 7 5.71 9.06 -23.06
C GLU A 7 4.84 7.88 -22.65
N GLN A 8 5.06 6.70 -23.22
CA GLN A 8 4.30 5.50 -22.87
C GLN A 8 4.65 4.99 -21.46
N ASN A 9 5.93 5.07 -21.06
CA ASN A 9 6.35 4.75 -19.70
C ASN A 9 5.80 5.76 -18.66
N GLU A 10 5.72 7.05 -18.99
CA GLU A 10 5.11 8.08 -18.13
C GLU A 10 3.60 7.87 -17.96
N ASN A 11 2.89 7.53 -19.04
CA ASN A 11 1.46 7.21 -18.97
C ASN A 11 1.19 5.94 -18.14
N ASP A 12 1.98 4.88 -18.35
CA ASP A 12 1.91 3.65 -17.54
C ASP A 12 2.16 3.95 -16.05
N LEU A 13 3.02 4.93 -15.77
CA LEU A 13 3.36 5.34 -14.42
C LEU A 13 2.25 6.16 -13.76
N LEU A 14 1.67 7.11 -14.47
CA LEU A 14 0.54 7.91 -13.99
C LEU A 14 -0.69 7.02 -13.70
N GLU A 15 -0.92 6.04 -14.58
CA GLU A 15 -1.97 5.03 -14.39
C GLU A 15 -1.66 4.16 -13.15
N PHE A 16 -0.39 3.79 -12.96
CA PHE A 16 0.05 3.05 -11.80
C PHE A 16 -0.11 3.83 -10.49
N GLU A 17 0.19 5.14 -10.48
CA GLU A 17 -0.03 6.02 -9.33
C GLU A 17 -1.52 6.12 -8.96
N THR A 18 -2.39 6.27 -9.94
CA THR A 18 -3.84 6.29 -9.71
C THR A 18 -4.34 4.96 -9.13
N LYS A 19 -3.76 3.84 -9.56
CA LYS A 19 -4.08 2.50 -9.04
C LYS A 19 -3.56 2.30 -7.62
N ILE A 20 -2.41 2.88 -7.27
CA ILE A 20 -1.84 2.86 -5.90
C ILE A 20 -2.80 3.50 -4.89
N ASP A 21 -3.36 4.67 -5.19
CA ASP A 21 -4.22 5.37 -4.24
C ASP A 21 -5.50 4.57 -3.94
N LYS A 22 -6.00 3.83 -4.94
CA LYS A 22 -7.11 2.88 -4.76
C LYS A 22 -6.73 1.70 -3.86
N LEU A 23 -5.52 1.15 -4.01
CA LEU A 23 -5.02 0.07 -3.14
C LEU A 23 -4.86 0.55 -1.69
N LEU A 24 -4.36 1.77 -1.49
CA LEU A 24 -4.25 2.39 -0.17
C LEU A 24 -5.61 2.55 0.50
N LEU A 25 -6.62 2.97 -0.27
CA LEU A 25 -7.99 3.07 0.22
C LEU A 25 -8.52 1.69 0.65
N ILE A 26 -8.29 0.63 -0.12
CA ILE A 26 -8.73 -0.73 0.22
C ILE A 26 -8.10 -1.21 1.54
N VAL A 27 -6.80 -0.98 1.74
CA VAL A 27 -6.13 -1.33 3.00
C VAL A 27 -6.73 -0.59 4.18
N LYS A 28 -6.98 0.72 4.02
CA LYS A 28 -7.63 1.53 5.06
C LYS A 28 -9.04 1.02 5.39
N LEU A 29 -9.85 0.72 4.38
CA LEU A 29 -11.20 0.18 4.56
C LEU A 29 -11.18 -1.18 5.26
N CYS A 30 -10.25 -2.06 4.90
CA CYS A 30 -10.11 -3.35 5.55
C CYS A 30 -9.67 -3.22 7.01
N SER A 31 -8.74 -2.31 7.32
CA SER A 31 -8.34 -2.04 8.71
C SER A 31 -9.52 -1.62 9.58
N ILE A 32 -10.36 -0.71 9.08
CA ILE A 32 -11.59 -0.28 9.78
C ILE A 32 -12.55 -1.46 9.95
N MET A 33 -12.77 -2.25 8.90
CA MET A 33 -13.63 -3.43 8.95
C MET A 33 -13.15 -4.45 10.00
N VAL A 34 -11.84 -4.70 10.07
CA VAL A 34 -11.23 -5.63 11.04
C VAL A 34 -11.43 -5.12 12.47
N GLU A 35 -11.25 -3.82 12.71
CA GLU A 35 -11.42 -3.22 14.04
C GLU A 35 -12.88 -3.31 14.53
N ILE A 36 -13.83 -2.95 13.66
CA ILE A 36 -15.26 -3.08 13.94
C ILE A 36 -15.62 -4.56 14.14
N GLY A 37 -15.12 -5.45 13.29
CA GLY A 37 -15.36 -6.89 13.36
C GLY A 37 -14.87 -7.51 14.67
N LYS A 38 -13.67 -7.14 15.15
CA LYS A 38 -13.16 -7.58 16.47
C LYS A 38 -14.07 -7.13 17.61
N SER A 39 -14.56 -5.89 17.55
CA SER A 39 -15.50 -5.36 18.54
C SER A 39 -16.83 -6.11 18.53
N PHE A 40 -17.34 -6.45 17.34
CA PHE A 40 -18.56 -7.25 17.19
C PHE A 40 -18.39 -8.68 17.69
N ILE A 41 -17.27 -9.34 17.37
CA ILE A 41 -16.92 -10.68 17.89
C ILE A 41 -16.91 -10.66 19.43
N LYS A 42 -16.29 -9.65 20.04
CA LYS A 42 -16.27 -9.49 21.51
C LYS A 42 -17.69 -9.33 22.08
N ALA A 43 -18.51 -8.48 21.47
CA ALA A 43 -19.89 -8.28 21.89
C ALA A 43 -20.72 -9.58 21.78
N LYS A 44 -20.57 -10.32 20.68
CA LYS A 44 -21.21 -11.62 20.46
C LYS A 44 -20.76 -12.66 21.47
N SER A 45 -19.46 -12.71 21.81
CA SER A 45 -18.96 -13.60 22.86
C SER A 45 -19.59 -13.30 24.22
N ASN A 46 -19.71 -12.02 24.59
CA ASN A 46 -20.37 -11.63 25.83
C ASN A 46 -21.86 -12.00 25.84
N PHE A 47 -22.55 -11.85 24.70
CA PHE A 47 -23.94 -12.26 24.56
C PHE A 47 -24.13 -13.78 24.73
N ILE A 48 -23.25 -14.59 24.12
CA ILE A 48 -23.25 -16.05 24.30
C ILE A 48 -23.05 -16.41 25.78
N ASN A 49 -22.14 -15.74 26.50
CA ASN A 49 -21.94 -15.95 27.92
C ASN A 49 -23.20 -15.61 28.75
N GLY A 50 -23.90 -14.52 28.42
CA GLY A 50 -25.17 -14.20 29.07
C GLY A 50 -26.25 -15.26 28.84
N ILE A 51 -26.28 -15.91 27.68
CA ILE A 51 -27.18 -17.04 27.43
C ILE A 51 -26.77 -18.28 28.26
N TRP A 52 -25.47 -18.51 28.46
CA TRP A 52 -24.99 -19.55 29.37
C TRP A 52 -25.45 -19.33 30.81
N ASP A 53 -25.44 -18.09 31.31
CA ASP A 53 -25.97 -17.77 32.63
C ASP A 53 -27.48 -18.08 32.73
N LEU A 54 -28.24 -17.81 31.66
CA LEU A 54 -29.66 -18.19 31.58
C LEU A 54 -29.85 -19.71 31.58
N LEU A 55 -29.00 -20.47 30.89
CA LEU A 55 -29.05 -21.94 30.92
C LEU A 55 -28.87 -22.48 32.35
N VAL A 56 -27.98 -21.88 33.13
CA VAL A 56 -27.77 -22.24 34.54
C VAL A 56 -28.98 -21.87 35.41
N TYR A 57 -29.58 -20.71 35.16
CA TYR A 57 -30.78 -20.27 35.88
C TYR A 57 -31.99 -21.18 35.63
N PHE A 58 -32.21 -21.59 34.37
CA PHE A 58 -33.32 -22.45 33.96
C PHE A 58 -32.97 -23.95 33.97
N LYS A 59 -31.97 -24.39 34.76
CA LYS A 59 -31.45 -25.77 34.78
C LYS A 59 -32.51 -26.87 35.04
N ASP A 60 -33.66 -26.51 35.60
CA ASP A 60 -34.74 -27.43 35.94
C ASP A 60 -35.90 -27.41 34.89
N ASP A 61 -35.77 -26.63 33.81
CA ASP A 61 -36.73 -26.59 32.69
C ASP A 61 -36.11 -27.14 31.39
N PRO A 62 -36.35 -28.41 31.05
CA PRO A 62 -35.77 -29.04 29.87
C PRO A 62 -36.17 -28.39 28.53
N LEU A 63 -37.36 -27.80 28.44
CA LEU A 63 -37.84 -27.17 27.20
C LEU A 63 -37.08 -25.87 26.94
N ILE A 64 -36.87 -25.06 27.98
CA ILE A 64 -36.07 -23.83 27.89
C ILE A 64 -34.61 -24.18 27.60
N ILE A 65 -34.03 -25.14 28.31
CA ILE A 65 -32.64 -25.57 28.13
C ILE A 65 -32.38 -26.01 26.69
N SER A 66 -33.23 -26.88 26.12
CA SER A 66 -33.05 -27.37 24.76
C SER A 66 -33.08 -26.25 23.72
N SER A 67 -33.96 -25.26 23.90
CA SER A 67 -34.09 -24.10 23.02
C SER A 67 -32.89 -23.16 23.10
N LEU A 68 -32.46 -22.83 24.32
CA LEU A 68 -31.30 -21.97 24.57
C LEU A 68 -30.00 -22.62 24.07
N ASN A 69 -29.80 -23.92 24.29
CA ASN A 69 -28.64 -24.64 23.80
C ASN A 69 -28.51 -24.58 22.27
N ARG A 70 -29.63 -24.66 21.54
CA ARG A 70 -29.64 -24.56 20.08
C ARG A 70 -29.18 -23.18 19.59
N ILE A 71 -29.58 -22.12 20.29
CA ILE A 71 -29.13 -20.75 20.02
C ILE A 71 -27.63 -20.61 20.34
N VAL A 72 -27.19 -21.07 21.52
CA VAL A 72 -25.78 -21.04 21.92
C VAL A 72 -24.90 -21.75 20.91
N HIS A 73 -25.29 -22.95 20.48
CA HIS A 73 -24.56 -23.72 19.48
C HIS A 73 -24.42 -22.93 18.17
N THR A 74 -25.53 -22.41 17.64
CA THR A 74 -25.54 -21.65 16.38
C THR A 74 -24.67 -20.39 16.47
N LEU A 75 -24.78 -19.62 17.54
CA LEU A 75 -24.00 -18.41 17.74
C LEU A 75 -22.51 -18.71 17.93
N THR A 76 -22.18 -19.80 18.62
CA THR A 76 -20.79 -20.23 18.83
C THR A 76 -20.16 -20.64 17.50
N GLU A 77 -20.91 -21.32 16.63
CA GLU A 77 -20.43 -21.67 15.29
C GLU A 77 -20.18 -20.41 14.45
N LEU A 78 -21.13 -19.48 14.43
CA LEU A 78 -20.97 -18.19 13.75
C LEU A 78 -19.81 -17.37 14.34
N LEU A 79 -19.55 -17.43 15.64
CA LEU A 79 -18.40 -16.78 16.27
C LEU A 79 -17.07 -17.33 15.72
N LYS A 80 -16.98 -18.65 15.50
CA LYS A 80 -15.78 -19.26 14.90
C LYS A 80 -15.55 -18.78 13.48
N TYR A 81 -16.58 -18.79 12.63
CA TYR A 81 -16.45 -18.33 11.24
C TYR A 81 -16.07 -16.85 11.16
N ASP A 82 -16.72 -15.98 11.94
CA ASP A 82 -16.37 -14.55 11.96
C ASP A 82 -14.94 -14.32 12.44
N THR A 83 -14.48 -15.08 13.44
CA THR A 83 -13.10 -14.97 13.93
C THR A 83 -12.10 -15.34 12.86
N ILE A 84 -12.32 -16.45 12.14
CA ILE A 84 -11.46 -16.87 11.02
C ILE A 84 -11.46 -15.81 9.91
N LEU A 85 -12.63 -15.31 9.52
CA LEU A 85 -12.78 -14.31 8.48
C LEU A 85 -12.01 -13.01 8.81
N ILE A 86 -12.21 -12.49 10.02
CA ILE A 86 -11.57 -11.24 10.46
C ILE A 86 -10.05 -11.41 10.58
N ASP A 87 -9.59 -12.56 11.07
CA ASP A 87 -8.17 -12.88 11.20
C ASP A 87 -7.49 -13.05 9.83
N GLN A 88 -8.15 -13.73 8.89
CA GLN A 88 -7.70 -13.83 7.49
C GLN A 88 -7.63 -12.46 6.82
N ALA A 89 -8.69 -11.64 6.92
CA ALA A 89 -8.72 -10.28 6.38
C ALA A 89 -7.57 -9.42 6.94
N ASN A 90 -7.30 -9.53 8.25
CA ASN A 90 -6.21 -8.81 8.91
C ASN A 90 -4.82 -9.26 8.43
N ARG A 91 -4.60 -10.56 8.22
CA ARG A 91 -3.32 -11.05 7.67
C ARG A 91 -3.13 -10.64 6.22
N ALA A 92 -4.09 -10.98 5.37
CA ALA A 92 -4.08 -10.76 3.93
C ALA A 92 -3.91 -9.29 3.58
N VAL A 93 -4.79 -8.44 4.11
CA VAL A 93 -4.86 -7.03 3.72
C VAL A 93 -4.20 -6.14 4.76
N GLY A 94 -4.45 -6.40 6.05
CA GLY A 94 -3.90 -5.57 7.13
C GLY A 94 -2.37 -5.64 7.25
N LYS A 95 -1.76 -6.80 7.01
CA LYS A 95 -0.31 -6.98 7.16
C LYS A 95 0.44 -7.03 5.83
N ASN A 96 0.11 -7.98 4.95
CA ASN A 96 0.88 -8.21 3.72
C ASN A 96 0.73 -7.01 2.76
N MET A 97 -0.51 -6.64 2.43
CA MET A 97 -0.76 -5.49 1.55
C MET A 97 -0.27 -4.17 2.17
N SER A 98 -0.46 -3.95 3.48
CA SER A 98 0.05 -2.74 4.15
C SER A 98 1.57 -2.62 4.07
N THR A 99 2.31 -3.74 4.22
CA THR A 99 3.77 -3.77 4.12
C THR A 99 4.22 -3.40 2.72
N PHE A 100 3.62 -4.00 1.68
CA PHE A 100 3.91 -3.66 0.28
C PHE A 100 3.65 -2.18 -0.03
N LEU A 101 2.51 -1.63 0.42
CA LEU A 101 2.18 -0.22 0.23
C LEU A 101 3.10 0.74 0.99
N ARG A 102 3.53 0.37 2.20
CA ARG A 102 4.43 1.21 2.99
C ARG A 102 5.86 1.14 2.48
N ASP A 103 6.38 -0.04 2.18
CA ASP A 103 7.82 -0.23 2.02
C ASP A 103 8.23 -0.14 0.55
N ASP A 104 7.46 -0.71 -0.38
CA ASP A 104 7.80 -0.69 -1.81
C ASP A 104 7.23 0.55 -2.53
N ILE A 105 5.98 0.92 -2.22
CA ILE A 105 5.30 2.03 -2.90
C ILE A 105 5.75 3.39 -2.37
N HIS A 106 5.88 3.59 -1.05
CA HIS A 106 6.38 4.86 -0.51
C HIS A 106 7.79 5.17 -1.02
N LYS A 107 8.68 4.16 -1.00
CA LYS A 107 10.04 4.26 -1.54
C LYS A 107 10.05 4.68 -3.02
N ALA A 108 9.13 4.17 -3.83
CA ALA A 108 9.02 4.57 -5.22
C ALA A 108 8.54 6.00 -5.40
N LYS A 109 7.57 6.45 -4.59
CA LYS A 109 7.11 7.86 -4.60
C LYS A 109 8.24 8.82 -4.18
N ASP A 110 9.03 8.45 -3.18
CA ASP A 110 10.19 9.26 -2.76
C ASP A 110 11.27 9.30 -3.84
N THR A 111 11.58 8.16 -4.45
CA THR A 111 12.56 8.09 -5.56
C THR A 111 12.10 8.94 -6.75
N LYS A 112 10.81 8.89 -7.11
CA LYS A 112 10.21 9.76 -8.12
C LYS A 112 10.40 11.23 -7.78
N ARG A 113 10.06 11.63 -6.55
CA ARG A 113 10.18 13.02 -6.10
C ARG A 113 11.61 13.55 -6.24
N HIS A 114 12.61 12.71 -5.94
CA HIS A 114 14.01 13.07 -6.14
C HIS A 114 14.38 13.17 -7.61
N PHE A 115 13.89 12.26 -8.45
CA PHE A 115 14.06 12.31 -9.90
C PHE A 115 13.46 13.59 -10.51
N ASP A 116 12.19 13.91 -10.21
CA ASP A 116 11.48 15.09 -10.73
C ASP A 116 12.25 16.38 -10.37
N LYS A 117 12.64 16.51 -9.09
CA LYS A 117 13.42 17.66 -8.61
C LYS A 117 14.76 17.79 -9.35
N MET A 118 15.47 16.69 -9.56
CA MET A 118 16.75 16.71 -10.27
C MET A 118 16.57 16.99 -11.77
N SER A 119 15.47 16.55 -12.37
CA SER A 119 15.11 16.88 -13.76
C SER A 119 14.96 18.39 -13.92
N ASP A 120 14.20 19.03 -13.04
CA ASP A 120 14.00 20.49 -13.04
C ASP A 120 15.33 21.25 -12.84
N GLU A 121 16.18 20.78 -11.91
CA GLU A 121 17.51 21.37 -11.67
C GLU A 121 18.43 21.22 -12.89
N TYR A 122 18.40 20.07 -13.57
CA TYR A 122 19.18 19.82 -14.77
C TYR A 122 18.75 20.69 -15.94
N ASP A 123 17.44 20.83 -16.17
CA ASP A 123 16.88 21.71 -17.20
C ASP A 123 17.21 23.19 -16.93
N SER A 124 17.16 23.61 -15.66
CA SER A 124 17.58 24.95 -15.25
C SER A 124 19.06 25.20 -15.54
N MET A 125 19.94 24.22 -15.26
CA MET A 125 21.38 24.32 -15.54
C MET A 125 21.69 24.33 -17.03
N LEU A 126 20.96 23.55 -17.85
CA LEU A 126 21.07 23.59 -19.31
C LEU A 126 20.70 24.97 -19.86
N ASN A 127 19.59 25.53 -19.39
CA ASN A 127 19.15 26.87 -19.78
C ASN A 127 20.21 27.92 -19.39
N ARG A 128 20.71 27.87 -18.15
CA ARG A 128 21.77 28.78 -17.68
C ARG A 128 23.03 28.66 -18.53
N HIS A 129 23.52 27.44 -18.78
CA HIS A 129 24.72 27.21 -19.58
C HIS A 129 24.58 27.73 -21.01
N SER A 130 23.40 27.58 -21.63
CA SER A 130 23.15 28.06 -23.00
C SER A 130 23.11 29.59 -23.13
N GLN A 131 22.86 30.32 -22.04
CA GLN A 131 22.76 31.78 -22.02
C GLN A 131 24.09 32.49 -21.70
N ILE A 132 25.15 31.76 -21.37
CA ILE A 132 26.44 32.37 -20.99
C ILE A 132 27.13 33.01 -22.20
N PRO A 133 27.44 34.32 -22.15
CA PRO A 133 28.23 34.97 -23.18
C PRO A 133 29.63 34.37 -23.29
N ARG A 134 30.07 34.03 -24.51
CA ARG A 134 31.39 33.41 -24.77
C ARG A 134 32.59 34.26 -24.34
N ASN A 135 32.39 35.55 -24.09
CA ASN A 135 33.43 36.48 -23.62
C ASN A 135 33.72 36.33 -22.12
N LYS A 136 32.96 35.53 -21.37
CA LYS A 136 33.18 35.24 -19.95
C LYS A 136 33.68 33.81 -19.73
N ALA A 137 34.94 33.55 -20.10
CA ALA A 137 35.53 32.22 -20.08
C ALA A 137 35.46 31.52 -18.69
N ASN A 138 35.76 32.23 -17.61
CA ASN A 138 35.74 31.64 -16.26
C ASN A 138 34.32 31.28 -15.80
N GLU A 139 33.33 32.13 -16.06
CA GLU A 139 31.91 31.86 -15.73
C GLU A 139 31.38 30.68 -16.57
N CYS A 140 31.82 30.57 -17.83
CA CYS A 140 31.50 29.45 -18.70
C CYS A 140 32.06 28.12 -18.16
N GLU A 141 33.32 28.12 -17.73
CA GLU A 141 33.98 26.94 -17.17
C GLU A 141 33.32 26.47 -15.85
N GLU A 142 33.01 27.40 -14.94
CA GLU A 142 32.33 27.08 -13.68
C GLU A 142 30.95 26.46 -13.90
N VAL A 143 30.13 27.03 -14.79
CA VAL A 143 28.79 26.49 -15.09
C VAL A 143 28.87 25.19 -15.87
N SER A 144 29.89 25.00 -16.72
CA SER A 144 30.12 23.72 -17.42
C SER A 144 30.47 22.59 -16.45
N ASN A 145 31.30 22.87 -15.44
CA ASN A 145 31.65 21.93 -14.38
C ASN A 145 30.42 21.56 -13.53
N LEU A 146 29.62 22.57 -13.14
CA LEU A 146 28.38 22.34 -12.41
C LEU A 146 27.37 21.52 -13.23
N LEU A 147 27.19 21.84 -14.52
CA LEU A 147 26.32 21.09 -15.42
C LEU A 147 26.75 19.63 -15.54
N THR A 148 28.06 19.36 -15.61
CA THR A 148 28.59 17.99 -15.66
C THR A 148 28.25 17.21 -14.40
N ALA A 149 28.38 17.84 -13.22
CA ALA A 149 27.99 17.23 -11.95
C ALA A 149 26.47 16.96 -11.87
N THR A 150 25.64 17.95 -12.21
CA THR A 150 24.18 17.82 -12.23
C THR A 150 23.73 16.74 -13.21
N ARG A 151 24.34 16.65 -14.40
CA ARG A 151 24.07 15.60 -15.38
C ARG A 151 24.35 14.21 -14.81
N SER A 152 25.48 14.02 -14.14
CA SER A 152 25.82 12.74 -13.52
C SER A 152 24.80 12.36 -12.45
N CYS A 153 24.40 13.31 -11.60
CA CYS A 153 23.39 13.06 -10.56
C CYS A 153 22.03 12.69 -11.16
N PHE A 154 21.58 13.41 -12.20
CA PHE A 154 20.36 13.12 -12.94
C PHE A 154 20.38 11.70 -13.53
N GLN A 155 21.49 11.28 -14.14
CA GLN A 155 21.63 9.94 -14.69
C GLN A 155 21.52 8.84 -13.62
N HIS A 156 22.14 9.04 -12.46
CA HIS A 156 22.01 8.09 -11.34
C HIS A 156 20.57 7.99 -10.83
N LEU A 157 19.91 9.12 -10.59
CA LEU A 157 18.52 9.13 -10.12
C LEU A 157 17.54 8.56 -11.15
N THR A 158 17.81 8.78 -12.45
CA THR A 158 17.04 8.14 -13.54
C THR A 158 17.14 6.62 -13.45
N LEU A 159 18.35 6.09 -13.28
CA LEU A 159 18.58 4.65 -13.18
C LEU A 159 17.92 4.06 -11.93
N ASP A 160 18.05 4.72 -10.78
CA ASP A 160 17.41 4.31 -9.53
C ASP A 160 15.89 4.26 -9.67
N TYR A 161 15.30 5.30 -10.27
CA TYR A 161 13.87 5.39 -10.49
C TYR A 161 13.35 4.29 -11.43
N VAL A 162 14.00 4.08 -12.59
CA VAL A 162 13.65 3.01 -13.53
C VAL A 162 13.79 1.63 -12.90
N THR A 163 14.82 1.42 -12.08
CA THR A 163 15.04 0.17 -11.35
C THR A 163 13.92 -0.08 -10.34
N GLN A 164 13.56 0.93 -9.54
CA GLN A 164 12.49 0.84 -8.55
C GLN A 164 11.13 0.55 -9.21
N LEU A 165 10.85 1.17 -10.37
CA LEU A 165 9.65 0.88 -11.15
C LEU A 165 9.63 -0.54 -11.71
N SER A 166 10.77 -1.03 -12.20
CA SER A 166 10.91 -2.40 -12.71
C SER A 166 10.66 -3.42 -11.60
N VAL A 167 11.22 -3.18 -10.41
CA VAL A 167 10.97 -4.00 -9.22
C VAL A 167 9.48 -3.99 -8.87
N LEU A 168 8.84 -2.83 -8.82
CA LEU A 168 7.41 -2.71 -8.54
C LEU A 168 6.53 -3.41 -9.58
N LYS A 169 6.85 -3.25 -10.86
CA LYS A 169 6.12 -3.90 -11.96
C LYS A 169 6.18 -5.43 -11.85
N ASN A 170 7.30 -5.99 -11.40
CA ASN A 170 7.48 -7.42 -11.18
C ASN A 170 6.84 -7.91 -9.89
N LYS A 171 6.96 -7.14 -8.79
CA LYS A 171 6.38 -7.49 -7.49
C LYS A 171 4.86 -7.36 -7.43
N LYS A 172 4.28 -6.34 -8.07
CA LYS A 172 2.85 -5.99 -7.90
C LYS A 172 1.91 -7.17 -8.09
N ARG A 173 2.17 -8.02 -9.10
CA ARG A 173 1.31 -9.16 -9.41
C ARG A 173 1.42 -10.22 -8.32
N HIS A 174 2.63 -10.51 -7.86
CA HIS A 174 2.87 -11.50 -6.84
C HIS A 174 2.31 -11.03 -5.49
N GLU A 175 2.61 -9.82 -5.06
CA GLU A 175 2.17 -9.26 -3.78
C GLU A 175 0.63 -9.16 -3.68
N VAL A 176 -0.04 -8.73 -4.76
CA VAL A 176 -1.50 -8.71 -4.82
C VAL A 176 -2.09 -10.12 -4.78
N LEU A 177 -1.52 -11.06 -5.54
CA LEU A 177 -2.01 -12.44 -5.57
C LEU A 177 -1.76 -13.14 -4.23
N ASP A 178 -0.61 -12.95 -3.60
CA ASP A 178 -0.24 -13.58 -2.33
C ASP A 178 -1.05 -13.02 -1.16
N SER A 179 -1.38 -11.72 -1.21
CA SER A 179 -2.31 -11.11 -0.25
C SER A 179 -3.70 -11.74 -0.35
N VAL A 180 -4.19 -12.06 -1.55
CA VAL A 180 -5.52 -12.68 -1.75
C VAL A 180 -5.49 -14.21 -1.56
N LYS A 181 -4.35 -14.86 -1.79
CA LYS A 181 -4.19 -16.33 -1.72
C LYS A 181 -3.69 -16.86 -0.38
N SER A 182 -3.36 -16.02 0.59
CA SER A 182 -2.94 -16.45 1.93
C SER A 182 -4.10 -17.17 2.66
N ASN A 183 -4.28 -18.43 2.27
CA ASN A 183 -5.04 -19.49 2.92
C ASN A 183 -4.18 -20.13 4.00
#